data_AF-A0A955SV57-F1
#
_entry.id   AF-A0A955SV57-F1
#
_cell.length_a   1.000
_cell.length_b   1.000
_cell.length_c   1.000
_cell.angle_alpha   90.00
_cell.angle_beta   90.00
_cell.angle_gamma   90.00
#
_symmetry.space_group_name_H-M   'P 1'
#
loop_
_entity.id
_entity.type
_entity.pdbx_description
1 polymer ?
#
loop_
_entity_poly.entity_id
_entity_poly.type
_entity_poly.pdbx_seq_one_letter_code
_entity_poly.pdbx_strand_id
1 'polypeptide(L)'
;MLLAKQVDPATIYETRPVFPRGPEVPKILIVDDEEDIRKLLATALTTINGYVVDTAEDGRDALQKMRQRRFDAVITDLRMPE
;
A
#
# COMPACT_ATOMS: atom_id res chain seq x y z
N MET A 1 -19.71 5.24 -43.27
CA MET A 1 -18.38 4.62 -43.13
C MET A 1 -17.43 5.74 -42.69
N LEU A 2 -16.84 5.74 -41.49
CA LEU A 2 -16.15 4.68 -40.76
C LEU A 2 -16.46 4.74 -39.25
N LEU A 3 -16.52 3.57 -38.60
CA LEU A 3 -16.57 3.39 -37.14
C LEU A 3 -15.24 3.83 -36.50
N ALA A 4 -15.29 4.70 -35.49
CA ALA A 4 -14.18 4.90 -34.58
C ALA A 4 -14.24 3.85 -33.46
N LYS A 5 -13.54 2.75 -33.74
CA LYS A 5 -12.80 1.80 -32.89
C LYS A 5 -13.16 1.73 -31.39
N GLN A 6 -13.46 0.50 -30.97
CA GLN A 6 -13.50 0.01 -29.58
C GLN A 6 -12.30 0.50 -28.76
N VAL A 7 -12.58 0.93 -27.52
CA VAL A 7 -11.56 1.16 -26.49
C VAL A 7 -11.07 -0.20 -26.01
N ASP A 8 -9.76 -0.41 -26.06
CA ASP A 8 -9.10 -1.63 -25.62
C ASP A 8 -9.06 -1.71 -24.08
N PRO A 9 -9.50 -2.79 -23.43
CA PRO A 9 -9.45 -2.94 -21.97
C PRO A 9 -8.03 -2.85 -21.37
N ALA A 10 -6.98 -2.89 -22.19
CA ALA A 10 -5.60 -2.65 -21.76
C ALA A 10 -5.27 -1.17 -21.45
N THR A 11 -6.16 -0.21 -21.76
CA THR A 11 -5.88 1.24 -21.62
C THR A 11 -5.94 1.77 -20.17
N ILE A 12 -6.32 0.97 -19.15
CA ILE A 12 -6.33 1.44 -17.75
C ILE A 12 -4.97 1.37 -17.02
N TYR A 13 -3.89 0.94 -17.69
CA TYR A 13 -2.52 1.02 -17.18
C TYR A 13 -1.82 2.35 -17.55
N GLU A 14 -2.58 3.43 -17.76
CA GLU A 14 -2.01 4.77 -17.74
C GLU A 14 -1.35 4.98 -16.38
N THR A 15 -0.03 5.06 -16.42
CA THR A 15 0.88 5.17 -15.29
C THR A 15 0.33 6.15 -14.25
N ARG A 16 0.01 5.65 -13.05
CA ARG A 16 -0.16 6.53 -11.89
C ARG A 16 1.08 7.42 -11.82
N PRO A 17 0.94 8.76 -11.76
CA PRO A 17 2.09 9.62 -11.61
C PRO A 17 2.87 9.17 -10.38
N VAL A 18 4.09 8.67 -10.62
CA VAL A 18 5.07 8.45 -9.57
C VAL A 18 5.52 9.84 -9.19
N PHE A 19 4.84 10.43 -8.22
CA PHE A 19 5.26 11.71 -7.67
C PHE A 19 6.63 11.48 -7.03
N PRO A 20 7.71 12.14 -7.51
CA PRO A 20 8.95 12.13 -6.77
C PRO A 20 8.64 12.76 -5.42
N ARG A 21 8.60 11.93 -4.37
CA ARG A 21 8.53 12.48 -3.02
C ARG A 21 9.87 13.16 -2.77
N GLY A 22 9.81 14.32 -2.13
CA GLY A 22 11.01 14.98 -1.62
C GLY A 22 11.74 14.09 -0.60
N PRO A 23 12.68 14.62 0.19
CA PRO A 23 13.45 13.85 1.18
C PRO A 23 12.61 13.37 2.39
N GLU A 24 11.31 13.17 2.23
CA GLU A 24 10.42 12.71 3.29
C GLU A 24 10.69 11.23 3.62
N VAL A 25 10.68 10.94 4.92
CA VAL A 25 10.77 9.57 5.43
C VAL A 25 9.59 8.75 4.90
N PRO A 26 9.83 7.64 4.17
CA PRO A 26 8.75 6.83 3.62
C PRO A 26 7.82 6.29 4.71
N LYS A 27 6.51 6.31 4.41
CA LYS A 27 5.42 5.77 5.23
C LYS A 27 4.99 4.40 4.72
N ILE A 28 5.15 3.38 5.54
CA ILE A 28 4.82 1.99 5.19
C ILE A 28 3.59 1.54 5.98
N LEU A 29 2.64 0.89 5.31
CA LEU A 29 1.53 0.19 5.96
C LEU A 29 1.82 -1.31 5.97
N ILE A 30 1.76 -1.95 7.14
CA ILE A 30 1.83 -3.41 7.30
C ILE A 30 0.42 -3.93 7.54
N VAL A 31 0.00 -4.96 6.79
CA VAL A 31 -1.32 -5.59 6.90
C VAL A 31 -1.12 -7.08 7.14
N ASP A 32 -1.46 -7.53 8.34
CA ASP A 32 -1.20 -8.91 8.79
C ASP A 32 -2.16 -9.25 9.94
N ASP A 33 -2.85 -10.38 9.89
CA ASP A 33 -3.77 -10.81 10.95
C ASP A 33 -3.03 -11.36 12.18
N GLU A 34 -1.76 -11.76 12.03
CA GLU A 34 -0.92 -12.22 13.14
C GLU A 34 -0.26 -11.05 13.88
N GLU A 35 -0.75 -10.73 15.07
CA GLU A 35 -0.26 -9.59 15.88
C GLU A 35 1.26 -9.61 16.12
N ASP A 36 1.83 -10.78 16.39
CA ASP A 36 3.26 -10.94 16.69
C ASP A 36 4.12 -10.64 15.45
N ILE A 37 3.72 -11.12 14.28
CA ILE A 37 4.40 -10.83 13.00
C ILE A 37 4.30 -9.34 12.69
N ARG A 38 3.09 -8.77 12.84
CA ARG A 38 2.83 -7.36 12.59
C ARG A 38 3.69 -6.44 13.47
N LYS A 39 3.87 -6.77 14.76
CA LYS A 39 4.74 -6.05 15.71
C LYS A 39 6.22 -6.21 15.36
N LEU A 40 6.65 -7.42 15.01
CA LEU A 40 8.03 -7.70 14.61
C LEU A 40 8.43 -6.85 13.40
N LEU A 41 7.61 -6.86 12.34
CA LEU A 41 7.86 -6.09 11.13
C LEU A 41 7.85 -4.58 11.40
N ALA A 42 6.90 -4.09 12.20
CA ALA A 42 6.84 -2.67 12.56
C ALA A 42 8.09 -2.21 13.32
N THR A 43 8.55 -3.02 14.27
CA THR A 43 9.77 -2.75 15.04
C THR A 43 10.99 -2.75 14.13
N ALA A 44 11.15 -3.77 13.28
CA ALA A 44 12.29 -3.87 12.36
C ALA A 44 12.38 -2.66 11.41
N LEU A 45 11.27 -2.26 10.79
CA LEU A 45 11.26 -1.15 9.83
C LEU A 45 11.47 0.22 10.51
N THR A 46 10.93 0.40 11.72
CA THR A 46 11.11 1.63 12.48
C THR A 46 12.55 1.76 12.99
N THR A 47 13.16 0.67 13.47
CA THR A 47 14.47 0.71 14.14
C THR A 47 15.66 0.69 13.19
N ILE A 48 15.61 -0.08 12.10
CA ILE A 48 16.77 -0.29 11.22
C ILE A 48 16.91 0.87 10.23
N ASN A 49 15.78 1.35 9.70
CA ASN A 49 15.76 2.32 8.59
C ASN A 49 15.04 3.63 8.91
N GLY A 50 14.49 3.77 10.13
CA GLY A 50 13.79 4.98 10.55
C GLY A 50 12.51 5.25 9.78
N TYR A 51 11.88 4.23 9.17
CA TYR A 51 10.62 4.41 8.46
C TYR A 51 9.50 4.82 9.42
N VAL A 52 8.53 5.56 8.88
CA VAL A 52 7.26 5.77 9.57
C VAL A 52 6.36 4.59 9.24
N VAL A 53 5.90 3.86 10.26
CA VAL A 53 5.12 2.64 10.06
C VAL A 53 3.75 2.78 10.69
N ASP A 54 2.74 2.37 9.95
CA ASP A 54 1.41 2.04 10.48
C ASP A 54 1.12 0.56 10.25
N THR A 55 0.23 0.01 11.07
CA THR A 55 -0.19 -1.39 10.98
C THR A 55 -1.70 -1.46 10.74
N ALA A 56 -2.18 -2.57 10.19
CA ALA A 56 -3.58 -2.93 10.08
C ALA A 56 -3.74 -4.43 10.30
N GLU A 57 -4.82 -4.83 10.97
CA GLU A 57 -5.07 -6.25 11.30
C GLU A 57 -5.80 -7.02 10.20
N ASP A 58 -6.43 -6.31 9.26
CA ASP A 58 -7.15 -6.90 8.13
C ASP A 58 -7.20 -5.94 6.94
N GLY A 59 -7.78 -6.42 5.82
CA GLY A 59 -7.94 -5.61 4.61
C GLY A 59 -8.89 -4.40 4.78
N ARG A 60 -9.88 -4.49 5.68
CA ARG A 60 -10.86 -3.42 5.89
C ARG A 60 -10.24 -2.24 6.63
N ASP A 61 -9.51 -2.50 7.70
CA ASP A 61 -8.73 -1.53 8.46
C ASP A 61 -7.64 -0.90 7.58
N ALA A 62 -6.95 -1.72 6.77
CA ALA A 62 -5.98 -1.22 5.79
C ALA A 62 -6.61 -0.23 4.81
N LEU A 63 -7.74 -0.60 4.20
CA LEU A 63 -8.47 0.27 3.26
C LEU A 63 -8.97 1.55 3.93
N GLN A 64 -9.44 1.48 5.18
CA GLN A 64 -9.85 2.67 5.93
C GLN A 64 -8.66 3.62 6.15
N LYS A 65 -7.51 3.09 6.55
CA LYS A 65 -6.27 3.88 6.73
C LYS A 65 -5.79 4.49 5.41
N MET A 66 -5.85 3.73 4.31
CA MET A 66 -5.46 4.21 2.98
C MET A 66 -6.38 5.30 2.43
N ARG A 67 -7.64 5.37 2.86
CA ARG A 67 -8.55 6.48 2.51
C ARG A 67 -8.23 7.76 3.28
N GLN A 68 -7.68 7.66 4.48
CA GLN A 68 -7.37 8.80 5.35
C GLN A 68 -5.99 9.41 5.08
N ARG A 69 -5.03 8.61 4.62
CA ARG A 69 -3.64 9.01 4.42
C ARG A 69 -2.98 8.21 3.30
N ARG A 70 -1.92 8.78 2.71
CA ARG A 70 -1.12 8.11 1.67
C ARG A 70 0.04 7.33 2.29
N PHE A 71 0.32 6.17 1.71
CA PHE A 71 1.46 5.31 2.02
C PHE A 71 2.38 5.18 0.79
N ASP A 72 3.67 4.97 1.03
CA ASP A 72 4.71 4.67 0.03
C ASP A 72 4.67 3.22 -0.43
N ALA A 73 4.44 2.33 0.53
CA ALA A 73 4.38 0.91 0.31
C ALA A 73 3.35 0.29 1.25
N VAL A 74 2.84 -0.86 0.82
CA VAL A 74 2.02 -1.75 1.65
C VAL A 74 2.73 -3.10 1.67
N ILE A 75 2.97 -3.63 2.86
CA ILE A 75 3.39 -5.01 3.08
C ILE A 75 2.13 -5.73 3.57
N THR A 76 1.66 -6.72 2.81
CA THR A 76 0.43 -7.44 3.13
C THR A 76 0.70 -8.92 3.11
N ASP A 77 0.12 -9.66 4.06
CA ASP A 77 0.01 -11.11 3.91
C ASP A 77 -0.98 -11.45 2.77
N LEU A 78 -0.73 -12.58 2.10
CA LEU A 78 -1.55 -13.09 1.01
C LEU A 78 -2.70 -13.97 1.52
N ARG A 79 -2.60 -14.49 2.75
CA ARG A 79 -3.56 -15.42 3.34
C ARG A 79 -4.19 -14.85 4.60
N MET A 80 -4.75 -13.65 4.47
CA MET A 80 -5.66 -13.13 5.48
C MET A 80 -7.07 -13.71 5.22
N PRO A 81 -7.77 -14.19 6.26
CA PRO A 81 -9.10 -14.78 6.12
C PRO A 81 -10.18 -13.79 5.66
N GLU A 82 -10.01 -12.48 5.91
CA GLU A 82 -10.98 -11.42 5.60
C GLU A 82 -10.35 -10.12 5.04
#